data_AF-A0A4R5QAM9-F1
#
_entry.id   AF-A0A4R5QAM9-F1
#
_cell.length_a   1.000
_cell.length_b   1.000
_cell.length_c   1.000
_cell.angle_alpha   90.00
_cell.angle_beta   90.00
_cell.angle_gamma   90.00
#
_symmetry.space_group_name_H-M   'P 1'
#
loop_
_entity.id
_entity.type
_entity.pdbx_description
1 polymer ?
#
loop_
_entity_poly.entity_id
_entity_poly.type
_entity_poly.pdbx_seq_one_letter_code
_entity_poly.pdbx_strand_id
1 'polypeptide(L)'
;MHIRLLLALPLLAATGCAQFDPYRREGTWRPSAANEQNLATMAVAPAERVRGTGAAGAMGFTAAGAIERLQADRVKPLPDTGVARIITVPGGGSN
;
A
#
# COMPACT_ATOMS: atom_id res chain seq x y z
N MET A 1 -46.07 -18.55 -9.73
CA MET A 1 -44.64 -18.77 -10.06
C MET A 1 -43.77 -17.60 -9.56
N HIS A 2 -44.06 -17.01 -8.39
CA HIS A 2 -43.40 -15.77 -7.91
C HIS A 2 -42.66 -15.96 -6.58
N ILE A 3 -43.12 -16.88 -5.73
CA ILE A 3 -42.45 -17.27 -4.48
C ILE A 3 -41.04 -17.84 -4.72
N ARG A 4 -40.83 -18.59 -5.80
CA ARG A 4 -39.51 -19.14 -6.15
C ARG A 4 -38.49 -18.05 -6.54
N LEU A 5 -38.96 -16.93 -7.11
CA LEU A 5 -38.11 -15.80 -7.49
C LEU A 5 -37.72 -14.97 -6.26
N LEU A 6 -38.65 -14.80 -5.32
CA LEU A 6 -38.43 -14.06 -4.07
C LEU A 6 -37.43 -14.76 -3.13
N LEU A 7 -37.38 -16.10 -3.13
CA LEU A 7 -36.40 -16.89 -2.37
C LEU A 7 -35.00 -16.89 -3.00
N ALA A 8 -34.88 -16.60 -4.31
CA ALA A 8 -33.58 -16.55 -4.98
C ALA A 8 -32.84 -15.21 -4.76
N LEU A 9 -33.58 -14.13 -4.53
CA LEU A 9 -33.04 -12.78 -4.31
C LEU A 9 -32.10 -12.68 -3.09
N PRO A 10 -32.41 -13.23 -1.90
CA PRO A 10 -31.49 -13.21 -0.77
C PRO A 10 -30.26 -14.09 -0.96
N LEU A 11 -30.36 -15.19 -1.72
CA LEU A 11 -29.20 -16.03 -2.06
C LEU A 11 -28.23 -15.30 -2.99
N LEU A 12 -28.74 -14.54 -3.96
CA LEU A 12 -27.93 -13.70 -4.85
C LEU A 12 -27.31 -12.51 -4.11
N ALA A 13 -27.97 -11.97 -3.10
CA ALA A 13 -27.43 -10.89 -2.27
C ALA A 13 -26.30 -11.37 -1.33
N ALA A 14 -26.34 -12.63 -0.88
CA ALA A 14 -25.36 -13.19 0.05
C ALA A 14 -23.98 -13.49 -0.58
N THR A 15 -23.90 -13.70 -1.90
CA THR A 15 -22.62 -13.97 -2.59
C THR A 15 -21.73 -12.72 -2.71
N GLY A 16 -22.31 -11.52 -2.63
CA GLY A 16 -21.55 -10.25 -2.69
C GLY A 16 -20.61 -10.03 -1.50
N CYS A 17 -20.98 -10.52 -0.31
CA CYS A 17 -20.16 -10.34 0.90
C CYS A 17 -18.88 -11.20 0.88
N ALA A 18 -18.91 -12.40 0.28
CA ALA A 18 -17.73 -13.26 0.18
C ALA A 18 -16.71 -12.76 -0.87
N GLN A 19 -17.14 -11.92 -1.79
CA GLN A 19 -16.30 -11.36 -2.85
C GLN A 19 -15.46 -10.15 -2.39
N PHE A 20 -15.77 -9.59 -1.22
CA PHE A 20 -15.05 -8.47 -0.61
C PHE A 20 -14.11 -8.92 0.51
N ASP A 21 -13.27 -9.92 0.26
CA ASP A 21 -12.10 -10.15 1.12
C ASP A 21 -11.07 -9.05 0.82
N PRO A 22 -10.90 -8.03 1.69
CA PRO A 22 -10.00 -6.91 1.42
C PRO A 22 -8.54 -7.38 1.25
N TYR A 23 -8.17 -8.51 1.83
CA TYR A 23 -6.82 -9.08 1.72
C TYR A 23 -6.55 -9.74 0.36
N ARG A 24 -7.60 -10.08 -0.39
CA ARG A 24 -7.47 -10.62 -1.76
C ARG A 24 -7.44 -9.54 -2.83
N ARG A 25 -7.74 -8.29 -2.47
CA ARG A 25 -7.76 -7.17 -3.41
C ARG A 25 -6.33 -6.82 -3.85
N GLU A 26 -6.09 -6.96 -5.15
CA GLU A 26 -4.85 -6.53 -5.79
C GLU A 26 -4.63 -5.01 -5.56
N GLY A 27 -3.38 -4.62 -5.33
CA GLY A 27 -3.00 -3.24 -5.07
C GLY A 27 -3.30 -2.73 -3.66
N THR A 28 -3.99 -3.50 -2.82
CA THR A 28 -4.18 -3.16 -1.39
C THR A 28 -3.16 -3.89 -0.52
N TRP A 29 -3.23 -5.23 -0.48
CA TRP A 29 -2.30 -6.08 0.28
C TRP A 29 -1.53 -7.05 -0.61
N ARG A 30 -1.99 -7.25 -1.85
CA ARG A 30 -1.31 -8.08 -2.84
C ARG A 30 -0.60 -7.15 -3.82
N PRO A 31 0.73 -7.21 -3.92
CA PRO A 31 1.47 -6.35 -4.82
C PRO A 31 1.06 -6.61 -6.27
N SER A 32 0.96 -5.54 -7.04
CA SER A 32 0.84 -5.59 -8.50
C SER A 32 2.10 -5.00 -9.13
N ALA A 33 2.24 -5.15 -10.44
CA ALA A 33 3.32 -4.53 -11.19
C ALA A 33 3.16 -2.99 -11.37
N ALA A 34 2.06 -2.41 -10.88
CA ALA A 34 1.74 -1.00 -11.10
C ALA A 34 2.81 -0.06 -10.52
N ASN A 35 3.36 -0.37 -9.34
CA ASN A 35 4.43 0.47 -8.76
C ASN A 35 5.69 0.46 -9.63
N GLU A 36 6.12 -0.73 -10.07
CA GLU A 36 7.29 -0.88 -10.96
C GLU A 36 7.10 -0.15 -12.30
N GLN A 37 5.90 -0.21 -12.88
CA GLN A 37 5.56 0.52 -14.12
C GLN A 37 5.52 2.04 -13.91
N ASN A 38 4.97 2.50 -12.80
CA ASN A 38 4.94 3.92 -12.47
C ASN A 38 6.37 4.45 -12.27
N LEU A 39 7.20 3.73 -11.51
CA LEU A 39 8.60 4.08 -11.30
C LEU A 39 9.40 4.06 -12.61
N ALA A 40 9.15 3.07 -13.48
CA ALA A 40 9.74 3.02 -14.82
C ALA A 40 9.41 4.25 -15.67
N THR A 41 8.18 4.74 -15.55
CA THR A 41 7.67 5.89 -16.30
C THR A 41 8.17 7.22 -15.73
N MET A 42 8.29 7.32 -14.40
CA MET A 42 8.74 8.52 -13.71
C MET A 42 10.26 8.66 -13.64
N ALA A 43 11.02 7.60 -13.95
CA ALA A 43 12.47 7.61 -13.89
C ALA A 43 13.06 8.62 -14.89
N VAL A 44 13.75 9.64 -14.36
CA VAL A 44 14.46 10.65 -15.16
C VAL A 44 15.61 10.04 -15.97
N ALA A 45 16.28 9.02 -15.41
CA ALA A 45 17.37 8.30 -16.05
C ALA A 45 17.10 6.78 -16.07
N PRO A 46 16.42 6.24 -17.11
CA PRO A 46 16.01 4.84 -17.16
C PRO A 46 17.16 3.82 -17.01
N ALA A 47 18.37 4.17 -17.46
CA ALA A 47 19.56 3.33 -17.33
C ALA A 47 19.95 3.06 -15.86
N GLU A 48 19.57 3.96 -14.94
CA GLU A 48 19.89 3.82 -13.52
C GLU A 48 19.13 2.71 -12.82
N ARG A 49 18.05 2.19 -13.44
CA ARG A 49 17.33 1.01 -12.94
C ARG A 49 18.17 -0.26 -12.96
N VAL A 50 19.13 -0.35 -13.88
CA VAL A 50 20.03 -1.51 -14.02
C VAL A 50 21.34 -1.26 -13.29
N ARG A 51 21.83 -0.02 -13.33
CA ARG A 51 23.09 0.37 -12.70
C ARG A 51 23.05 1.84 -12.32
N GLY A 52 23.11 2.14 -11.02
CA GLY A 52 23.20 3.52 -10.54
C GLY A 52 24.43 4.24 -11.07
N THR A 53 24.32 5.57 -11.23
CA THR A 53 25.46 6.43 -11.52
C THR A 53 25.99 7.05 -10.23
N GLY A 54 27.31 7.25 -10.15
CA GLY A 54 27.90 7.99 -9.05
C GLY A 54 27.71 9.49 -9.25
N ALA A 55 27.33 10.23 -8.22
CA ALA A 55 27.32 11.69 -8.25
C ALA A 55 28.64 12.24 -7.70
N ALA A 56 29.21 13.26 -8.34
CA ALA A 56 30.38 13.96 -7.83
C ALA A 56 30.06 14.59 -6.45
N GLY A 57 30.79 14.17 -5.41
CA GLY A 57 30.55 14.60 -4.02
C GLY A 57 29.61 13.68 -3.22
N ALA A 58 29.03 12.64 -3.82
CA ALA A 58 28.32 11.62 -3.06
C ALA A 58 29.33 10.81 -2.22
N MET A 59 29.15 10.82 -0.90
CA MET A 59 30.02 10.08 0.00
C MET A 59 29.64 8.60 -0.02
N GLY A 60 30.56 7.75 -0.49
CA GLY A 60 30.35 6.30 -0.59
C GLY A 60 29.93 5.64 0.74
N PHE A 61 30.32 6.21 1.89
CA PHE A 61 29.90 5.72 3.21
C PHE A 61 28.38 5.84 3.41
N THR A 62 27.74 6.89 2.89
CA THR A 62 26.30 7.11 3.07
C THR A 62 25.50 6.09 2.26
N ALA A 63 25.96 5.78 1.05
CA ALA A 63 25.39 4.72 0.23
C ALA A 63 25.60 3.34 0.86
N ALA A 64 26.81 3.05 1.36
CA ALA A 64 27.13 1.80 2.05
C ALA A 64 26.23 1.59 3.29
N GLY A 65 26.07 2.61 4.13
CA GLY A 65 25.20 2.52 5.31
C GLY A 65 23.71 2.35 4.98
N ALA A 66 23.26 2.86 3.83
CA ALA A 66 21.89 2.61 3.36
C ALA A 66 21.70 1.16 2.90
N ILE A 67 22.66 0.59 2.16
CA ILE A 67 22.66 -0.82 1.74
C ILE A 67 22.74 -1.74 2.96
N GLU A 68 23.64 -1.43 3.90
CA GLU A 68 23.80 -2.22 5.12
C GLU A 68 22.51 -2.24 5.95
N ARG A 69 21.82 -1.11 6.07
CA ARG A 69 20.48 -1.05 6.68
C ARG A 69 19.43 -1.85 5.93
N LEU A 70 19.44 -1.83 4.59
CA LEU A 70 18.50 -2.58 3.75
C LEU A 70 18.77 -4.09 3.80
N GLN A 71 20.03 -4.51 3.89
CA GLN A 71 20.37 -5.93 4.02
C GLN A 71 20.13 -6.43 5.44
N ALA A 72 20.40 -5.59 6.44
CA ALA A 72 20.17 -5.89 7.84
C ALA A 72 18.70 -5.74 8.25
N ASP A 73 17.76 -5.93 7.31
CA ASP A 73 16.30 -5.72 7.41
C ASP A 73 15.64 -6.48 8.57
N ARG A 74 15.97 -6.11 9.80
CA ARG A 74 15.28 -6.60 10.99
C ARG A 74 14.00 -5.81 11.08
N VAL A 75 12.90 -6.54 11.23
CA VAL A 75 11.61 -6.01 11.63
C VAL A 75 11.84 -5.02 12.78
N LYS A 76 11.68 -3.72 12.48
CA LYS A 76 11.73 -2.71 13.52
C LYS A 76 10.46 -2.88 14.36
N PRO A 77 10.57 -2.89 15.69
CA PRO A 77 9.38 -2.88 16.52
C PRO A 77 8.52 -1.68 16.11
N LEU A 78 7.25 -1.93 15.83
CA LEU A 78 6.30 -0.86 15.59
C LEU A 78 6.30 0.05 16.83
N PRO A 79 6.24 1.38 16.66
CA PRO A 79 5.96 2.27 17.78
C PRO A 79 4.72 1.77 18.51
N ASP A 80 4.72 1.84 19.84
CA ASP A 80 3.54 1.50 20.64
C ASP A 80 2.40 2.47 20.28
N THR A 81 1.55 2.05 19.35
CA THR A 81 0.46 2.84 18.77
C THR A 81 -0.83 2.71 19.56
N GLY A 82 -0.79 2.08 20.74
CA GLY A 82 -1.92 2.01 21.68
C GLY A 82 -2.39 3.37 22.21
N VAL A 83 -1.74 4.48 21.84
CA VAL A 83 -2.01 5.83 22.35
C VAL A 83 -2.33 6.85 21.26
N ALA A 84 -2.90 6.43 20.12
CA ALA A 84 -3.52 7.38 19.21
C ALA A 84 -4.72 8.04 19.91
N ARG A 85 -4.50 9.23 20.51
CA ARG A 85 -5.56 10.05 21.10
C ARG A 85 -6.47 10.53 19.97
N ILE A 86 -7.65 9.93 19.86
CA ILE A 86 -8.72 10.46 19.00
C ILE A 86 -9.20 11.76 19.63
N ILE A 87 -8.90 12.89 18.99
CA ILE A 87 -9.50 14.19 19.31
C ILE A 87 -10.66 14.43 18.35
N THR A 88 -11.86 14.57 18.91
CA THR A 88 -13.03 15.06 18.18
C THR A 88 -12.81 16.53 17.85
N VAL A 89 -12.75 16.87 16.57
CA VAL A 89 -12.81 18.26 16.11
C VAL A 89 -14.30 18.64 16.03
N PRO A 90 -14.78 19.62 16.82
CA PRO A 90 -16.14 20.10 16.69
C PRO A 90 -16.34 20.67 15.28
N GLY A 91 -17.27 20.10 14.52
CA GLY A 91 -17.68 20.64 13.24
C GLY A 91 -18.20 22.05 13.43
N GLY A 92 -17.50 23.03 12.86
CA GLY A 92 -17.94 24.42 12.84
C GLY A 92 -19.25 24.50 12.08
N GLY A 93 -20.34 24.75 12.81
CA GLY A 93 -21.61 25.18 12.23
C GLY A 93 -21.39 26.53 11.56
N SER A 94 -21.62 26.58 10.25
CA SER A 94 -21.76 27.84 9.51
C SER A 94 -23.05 28.53 9.95
N ASN A 95 -22.96 29.83 10.23
CA ASN A 95 -24.09 30.75 10.15
C ASN A 95 -24.69 30.77 8.73
#